data_AF-A0A1B3PD92-F1
#
_entry.id   AF-A0A1B3PD92-F1
#
_cell.length_a   1.000
_cell.length_b   1.000
_cell.length_c   1.000
_cell.angle_alpha   90.00
_cell.angle_beta   90.00
_cell.angle_gamma   90.00
#
_symmetry.space_group_name_H-M   'P 1'
#
loop_
_entity.id
_entity.type
_entity.pdbx_description
1 polymer ?
#
loop_
_entity_poly.entity_id
_entity_poly.type
_entity_poly.pdbx_seq_one_letter_code
_entity_poly.pdbx_strand_id
1 'polypeptide(L)'
;MFLNRNLIKCRSIFTSVKHLRPIGNVHQSSDVNIFDVFNAKRLQKERAAKRDDVETYDYIKEEVGFRLSDRLFDIKKELKNAVDFGGGRGYLSKNILAETAQNLKIYDISETMLEQATGTPGVEIEKHLLTNEYLDLPENSQDVVISNLALHWFNDLPGVFRSINRCLKPDGVFLASLFGGETLYELRSTLHLAEAERFGGLSPHISPFTQIRDIGGLLNSSGFTMLTIDTDEMVIGYPSIFELLQDLKGMAENNAAFNRPLTLSRDVLLSAVAIYKEMYKKSHPETKEEGIHATFQVIYLVGWKPHESQQKPAERGSANVSFKDLGKIMTEKKDKKVE
;
A
#
# COMPACT_ATOMS: atom_id res chain seq x y z
N MET A 1 -25.65 -75.90 -31.85
CA MET A 1 -24.19 -76.13 -31.86
C MET A 1 -23.57 -75.07 -30.94
N PHE A 2 -23.13 -75.51 -29.75
CA PHE A 2 -22.32 -74.84 -28.70
C PHE A 2 -22.76 -73.44 -28.19
N LEU A 3 -23.42 -73.30 -27.01
CA LEU A 3 -22.87 -73.23 -25.63
C LEU A 3 -21.58 -72.38 -25.53
N ASN A 4 -21.45 -71.35 -24.67
CA ASN A 4 -21.44 -71.44 -23.21
C ASN A 4 -21.22 -70.04 -22.55
N ARG A 5 -21.90 -69.78 -21.41
CA ARG A 5 -21.42 -69.22 -20.12
C ARG A 5 -20.71 -67.84 -20.08
N ASN A 6 -20.98 -66.90 -19.16
CA ASN A 6 -21.42 -67.02 -17.76
C ASN A 6 -21.97 -65.67 -17.21
N LEU A 7 -23.01 -65.79 -16.36
CA LEU A 7 -23.47 -64.79 -15.38
C LEU A 7 -22.56 -64.78 -14.14
N ILE A 8 -22.29 -63.61 -13.56
CA ILE A 8 -21.94 -63.41 -12.13
C ILE A 8 -22.54 -62.04 -11.73
N LYS A 9 -23.71 -61.93 -11.08
CA LYS A 9 -24.12 -62.21 -9.69
C LYS A 9 -23.54 -61.25 -8.64
N CYS A 10 -24.36 -60.29 -8.28
CA CYS A 10 -24.27 -59.39 -7.13
C CYS A 10 -24.18 -60.20 -5.81
N ARG A 11 -23.24 -59.88 -4.93
CA ARG A 11 -23.28 -60.28 -3.51
C ARG A 11 -22.56 -59.28 -2.62
N SER A 12 -23.25 -58.93 -1.53
CA SER A 12 -22.84 -58.09 -0.43
C SER A 12 -21.59 -58.59 0.28
N ILE A 13 -20.69 -57.67 0.64
CA ILE A 13 -19.78 -57.85 1.78
C ILE A 13 -19.82 -56.56 2.60
N PHE A 14 -20.54 -56.64 3.72
CA PHE A 14 -20.42 -55.73 4.86
C PHE A 14 -19.11 -56.03 5.60
N THR A 15 -18.65 -55.04 6.38
CA THR A 15 -17.58 -55.07 7.41
C THR A 15 -16.15 -54.73 6.98
N SER A 16 -15.75 -53.47 7.21
CA SER A 16 -14.75 -53.13 8.24
C SER A 16 -14.71 -51.61 8.44
N VAL A 17 -15.40 -51.13 9.47
CA VAL A 17 -15.30 -49.74 9.94
C VAL A 17 -13.98 -49.61 10.69
N LYS A 18 -12.95 -49.06 10.03
CA LYS A 18 -11.76 -48.58 10.73
C LYS A 18 -12.06 -47.18 11.26
N HIS A 19 -11.85 -47.02 12.57
CA HIS A 19 -12.04 -45.80 13.33
C HIS A 19 -11.49 -44.55 12.62
N LEU A 20 -12.40 -43.67 12.21
CA LEU A 20 -12.08 -42.27 11.96
C LEU A 20 -11.70 -41.66 13.31
N ARG A 21 -10.45 -41.20 13.43
CA ARG A 21 -10.03 -40.38 14.56
C ARG A 21 -10.89 -39.12 14.59
N PRO A 22 -11.36 -38.66 15.77
CA PRO A 22 -12.06 -37.40 15.85
C PRO A 22 -11.15 -36.31 15.30
N ILE A 23 -11.69 -35.52 14.37
CA ILE A 23 -11.08 -34.29 13.87
C ILE A 23 -10.84 -33.44 15.13
N GLY A 24 -9.58 -33.36 15.55
CA GLY A 24 -9.17 -32.53 16.66
C GLY A 24 -9.63 -31.10 16.38
N ASN A 25 -10.06 -30.40 17.43
CA ASN A 25 -10.39 -28.98 17.39
C ASN A 25 -9.37 -28.25 16.52
N VAL A 26 -9.81 -27.83 15.33
CA VAL A 26 -9.10 -26.82 14.56
C VAL A 26 -9.20 -25.57 15.41
N HIS A 27 -8.12 -25.25 16.14
CA HIS A 27 -7.89 -23.88 16.53
C HIS A 27 -7.91 -23.08 15.24
N GLN A 28 -9.01 -22.36 15.02
CA GLN A 28 -9.20 -21.44 13.92
C GLN A 28 -8.19 -20.30 14.15
N SER A 29 -6.96 -20.46 13.65
CA SER A 29 -6.05 -19.34 13.50
C SER A 29 -6.70 -18.39 12.50
N SER A 30 -7.19 -17.26 12.99
CA SER A 30 -7.93 -16.26 12.23
C SER A 30 -7.01 -15.38 11.35
N ASP A 31 -6.00 -15.97 10.71
CA ASP A 31 -5.14 -15.27 9.77
C ASP A 31 -5.80 -15.34 8.39
N VAL A 32 -6.78 -14.46 8.18
CA VAL A 32 -7.37 -14.28 6.84
C VAL A 32 -6.37 -13.51 5.99
N ASN A 33 -5.54 -14.25 5.26
CA ASN A 33 -4.65 -13.63 4.28
C ASN A 33 -5.47 -13.18 3.06
N ILE A 34 -5.43 -11.88 2.79
CA ILE A 34 -6.07 -11.23 1.64
C ILE A 34 -5.16 -11.34 0.42
N PHE A 35 -3.86 -11.14 0.60
CA PHE A 35 -2.85 -11.04 -0.46
C PHE A 35 -1.82 -12.16 -0.39
N ASP A 36 -1.47 -12.70 -1.56
CA ASP A 36 -0.35 -13.63 -1.74
C ASP A 36 0.97 -12.85 -1.89
N VAL A 37 1.43 -12.25 -0.78
CA VAL A 37 2.52 -11.27 -0.76
C VAL A 37 3.86 -11.90 -1.17
N PHE A 38 4.27 -12.97 -0.48
CA PHE A 38 5.60 -13.56 -0.64
C PHE A 38 5.74 -14.48 -1.86
N ASN A 39 4.65 -14.79 -2.57
CA ASN A 39 4.71 -15.46 -3.87
C ASN A 39 4.27 -14.54 -5.01
N ALA A 40 2.98 -14.27 -5.14
CA ALA A 40 2.46 -13.53 -6.29
C ALA A 40 2.98 -12.10 -6.35
N LYS A 41 2.86 -11.33 -5.27
CA LYS A 41 3.30 -9.92 -5.27
C LYS A 41 4.82 -9.81 -5.42
N ARG A 42 5.59 -10.67 -4.75
CA ARG A 42 7.04 -10.76 -4.94
C ARG A 42 7.40 -11.05 -6.41
N LEU A 43 6.77 -12.04 -7.04
CA LEU A 43 7.01 -12.36 -8.46
C LEU A 43 6.67 -11.21 -9.40
N GLN A 44 5.64 -10.42 -9.08
CA GLN A 44 5.28 -9.22 -9.86
C GLN A 44 6.37 -8.16 -9.75
N LYS A 45 6.86 -7.88 -8.54
CA LYS A 45 7.98 -6.94 -8.32
C LYS A 45 9.26 -7.40 -9.00
N GLU A 46 9.61 -8.68 -8.87
CA GLU A 46 10.78 -9.28 -9.54
C GLU A 46 10.70 -9.18 -11.07
N ARG A 47 9.51 -9.39 -11.65
CA ARG A 47 9.31 -9.27 -13.10
C ARG A 47 9.36 -7.83 -13.57
N ALA A 48 8.73 -6.91 -12.84
CA ALA A 48 8.77 -5.48 -13.14
C ALA A 48 10.20 -4.95 -13.13
N ALA A 49 10.98 -5.29 -12.10
CA ALA A 49 12.35 -4.84 -11.94
C ALA A 49 13.32 -5.35 -13.02
N LYS A 50 13.00 -6.46 -13.69
CA LYS A 50 13.81 -7.06 -14.76
C LYS A 50 13.47 -6.55 -16.16
N ARG A 51 12.52 -5.62 -16.28
CA ARG A 51 12.16 -5.04 -17.57
C ARG A 51 13.21 -4.00 -17.99
N ASP A 52 13.54 -3.98 -19.28
CA ASP A 52 14.47 -3.00 -19.84
C ASP A 52 13.89 -1.56 -19.81
N ASP A 53 12.55 -1.43 -19.83
CA ASP A 53 11.81 -0.17 -19.88
C ASP A 53 11.22 0.25 -18.52
N VAL A 54 11.70 -0.35 -17.42
CA VAL A 54 11.09 -0.23 -16.08
C VAL A 54 10.87 1.22 -15.61
N GLU A 55 11.77 2.15 -15.95
CA GLU A 55 11.69 3.56 -15.57
C GLU A 55 10.44 4.25 -16.12
N THR A 56 9.90 3.77 -17.25
CA THR A 56 8.69 4.32 -17.90
C THR A 56 7.46 4.22 -16.99
N TYR A 57 7.45 3.25 -16.08
CA TYR A 57 6.28 2.94 -15.24
C TYR A 57 6.37 3.54 -13.84
N ASP A 58 7.53 4.06 -13.44
CA ASP A 58 7.79 4.43 -12.05
C ASP A 58 7.24 5.81 -11.66
N TYR A 59 6.74 6.59 -12.62
CA TYR A 59 6.33 7.98 -12.44
C TYR A 59 5.40 8.22 -11.23
N ILE A 60 4.40 7.36 -10.98
CA ILE A 60 3.52 7.51 -9.80
C ILE A 60 4.31 7.28 -8.51
N LYS A 61 5.14 6.23 -8.47
CA LYS A 61 5.92 5.88 -7.28
C LYS A 61 6.99 6.92 -6.97
N GLU A 62 7.59 7.48 -8.01
CA GLU A 62 8.55 8.58 -7.91
C GLU A 62 7.91 9.87 -7.45
N GLU A 63 6.78 10.27 -8.03
CA GLU A 63 6.06 11.47 -7.64
C GLU A 63 5.57 11.39 -6.18
N VAL A 64 4.96 10.28 -5.80
CA VAL A 64 4.49 10.09 -4.41
C VAL A 64 5.67 9.97 -3.45
N GLY A 65 6.75 9.30 -3.86
CA GLY A 65 7.99 9.22 -3.08
C GLY A 65 8.63 10.58 -2.85
N PHE A 66 8.67 11.43 -3.88
CA PHE A 66 9.14 12.82 -3.77
C PHE A 66 8.25 13.61 -2.80
N ARG A 67 6.93 13.61 -2.96
CA ARG A 67 5.99 14.30 -2.06
C ARG A 67 6.08 13.82 -0.61
N LEU A 68 6.29 12.52 -0.40
CA LEU A 68 6.44 11.96 0.94
C LEU A 68 7.79 12.35 1.57
N SER A 69 8.86 12.39 0.77
CA SER A 69 10.18 12.86 1.21
C SER A 69 10.20 14.36 1.54
N ASP A 70 9.42 15.17 0.83
CA ASP A 70 9.31 16.61 1.08
C ASP A 70 8.77 16.89 2.50
N ARG A 71 7.78 16.09 2.93
CA ARG A 71 7.22 16.15 4.30
C ARG A 71 8.22 15.78 5.39
N LEU A 72 9.30 15.09 5.05
CA LEU A 72 10.37 14.78 6.00
C LEU A 72 11.13 16.05 6.40
N PHE A 73 11.24 17.04 5.52
CA PHE A 73 11.92 18.32 5.80
C PHE A 73 11.17 19.21 6.79
N ASP A 74 9.86 19.00 6.97
CA ASP A 74 9.07 19.70 8.00
C ASP A 74 9.43 19.25 9.43
N ILE A 75 10.10 18.09 9.56
CA ILE A 75 10.53 17.55 10.85
C ILE A 75 11.86 18.19 11.24
N LYS A 76 11.79 19.19 12.12
CA LYS A 76 12.94 20.00 12.60
C LYS A 76 13.90 19.25 13.55
N LYS A 77 13.87 17.93 13.57
CA LYS A 77 14.68 17.08 14.47
C LYS A 77 15.82 16.46 13.67
N GLU A 78 16.95 16.26 14.32
CA GLU A 78 18.01 15.42 13.77
C GLU A 78 17.54 13.96 13.77
N LEU A 79 17.37 13.38 12.59
CA LEU A 79 17.11 11.95 12.45
C LEU A 79 18.44 11.29 12.10
N LYS A 80 18.89 10.31 12.88
CA LYS A 80 20.14 9.59 12.59
C LYS A 80 19.85 8.29 11.88
N ASN A 81 18.84 7.56 12.35
CA ASN A 81 18.48 6.25 11.85
C ASN A 81 17.08 6.29 11.23
N ALA A 82 17.02 6.04 9.92
CA ALA A 82 15.81 5.98 9.13
C ALA A 82 15.60 4.58 8.57
N VAL A 83 14.33 4.21 8.41
CA VAL A 83 13.92 2.98 7.70
C VAL A 83 13.05 3.37 6.51
N ASP A 84 13.38 2.84 5.33
CA ASP A 84 12.51 2.84 4.16
C ASP A 84 11.86 1.45 4.03
N PHE A 85 10.61 1.34 4.45
CA PHE A 85 9.88 0.08 4.53
C PHE A 85 9.04 -0.14 3.28
N GLY A 86 9.44 -1.12 2.47
CA GLY A 86 8.91 -1.33 1.12
C GLY A 86 9.55 -0.40 0.07
N GLY A 87 10.85 -0.10 0.23
CA GLY A 87 11.53 0.94 -0.54
C GLY A 87 11.67 0.70 -2.03
N GLY A 88 11.36 -0.51 -2.52
CA GLY A 88 11.36 -0.84 -3.93
C GLY A 88 12.71 -0.52 -4.59
N ARG A 89 12.66 0.25 -5.68
CA ARG A 89 13.84 0.67 -6.44
C ARG A 89 14.50 1.95 -5.88
N GLY A 90 14.18 2.34 -4.65
CA GLY A 90 14.72 3.53 -4.01
C GLY A 90 13.95 4.82 -4.34
N TYR A 91 12.62 4.73 -4.44
CA TYR A 91 11.76 5.89 -4.74
C TYR A 91 11.84 6.98 -3.66
N LEU A 92 12.06 6.59 -2.40
CA LEU A 92 12.30 7.50 -1.29
C LEU A 92 13.78 7.79 -1.09
N SER A 93 14.62 6.76 -1.08
CA SER A 93 16.05 6.87 -0.73
C SER A 93 16.81 7.86 -1.61
N LYS A 94 16.42 8.04 -2.88
CA LYS A 94 17.01 9.05 -3.79
C LYS A 94 16.71 10.50 -3.42
N ASN A 95 15.74 10.74 -2.53
CA ASN A 95 15.32 12.08 -2.10
C ASN A 95 15.67 12.39 -0.62
N ILE A 96 16.12 11.40 0.16
CA ILE A 96 16.50 11.59 1.56
C ILE A 96 17.93 12.13 1.60
N LEU A 97 18.12 13.34 2.16
CA LEU A 97 19.43 13.98 2.27
C LEU A 97 20.17 13.55 3.54
N ALA A 98 21.50 13.61 3.52
CA ALA A 98 22.35 13.32 4.69
C ALA A 98 22.12 14.27 5.87
N GLU A 99 21.63 15.48 5.60
CA GLU A 99 21.19 16.44 6.63
C GLU A 99 19.92 15.96 7.35
N THR A 100 19.13 15.12 6.69
CA THR A 100 17.87 14.60 7.21
C THR A 100 18.07 13.27 7.91
N ALA A 101 18.80 12.32 7.30
CA ALA A 101 19.11 11.02 7.89
C ALA A 101 20.53 10.57 7.54
N GLN A 102 21.28 10.08 8.52
CA GLN A 102 22.65 9.59 8.30
C GLN A 102 22.67 8.13 7.85
N ASN A 103 21.87 7.28 8.50
CA ASN A 103 21.78 5.85 8.22
C ASN A 103 20.37 5.52 7.70
N LEU A 104 20.28 4.88 6.55
CA LEU A 104 19.03 4.47 5.93
C LEU A 104 19.01 2.96 5.71
N LYS A 105 18.07 2.27 6.37
CA LYS A 105 17.83 0.84 6.16
C LYS A 105 16.64 0.64 5.21
N ILE A 106 16.88 0.08 4.03
CA ILE A 106 15.85 -0.18 3.03
C ILE A 106 15.40 -1.64 3.12
N TYR A 107 14.10 -1.86 3.29
CA TYR A 107 13.48 -3.18 3.32
C TYR A 107 12.56 -3.36 2.13
N ASP A 108 12.64 -4.51 1.46
CA ASP A 108 11.68 -4.88 0.41
C ASP A 108 11.59 -6.41 0.26
N ILE A 109 10.48 -6.92 -0.28
CA ILE A 109 10.30 -8.35 -0.59
C ILE A 109 11.02 -8.76 -1.89
N SER A 110 11.39 -7.81 -2.75
CA SER A 110 12.08 -8.05 -4.02
C SER A 110 13.58 -7.73 -3.91
N GLU A 111 14.40 -8.73 -4.12
CA GLU A 111 15.85 -8.61 -4.12
C GLU A 111 16.33 -7.77 -5.30
N THR A 112 15.78 -8.00 -6.51
CA THR A 112 16.17 -7.25 -7.70
C THR A 112 15.80 -5.76 -7.59
N MET A 113 14.68 -5.41 -6.94
CA MET A 113 14.38 -4.00 -6.68
C MET A 113 15.35 -3.38 -5.67
N LEU A 114 15.66 -4.09 -4.58
CA LEU A 114 16.62 -3.62 -3.58
C LEU A 114 17.99 -3.35 -4.18
N GLU A 115 18.50 -4.25 -5.05
CA GLU A 115 19.78 -4.08 -5.73
C GLU A 115 19.83 -2.75 -6.50
N GLN A 116 18.72 -2.38 -7.15
CA GLN A 116 18.59 -1.15 -7.93
C GLN A 116 18.40 0.11 -7.08
N ALA A 117 18.01 -0.02 -5.81
CA ALA A 117 17.83 1.12 -4.93
C ALA A 117 19.14 1.88 -4.72
N THR A 118 19.10 3.19 -4.97
CA THR A 118 20.21 4.12 -4.74
C THR A 118 19.75 5.21 -3.77
N GLY A 119 20.68 5.91 -3.14
CA GLY A 119 20.34 7.08 -2.33
C GLY A 119 21.31 8.22 -2.56
N THR A 120 21.24 9.21 -1.68
CA THR A 120 21.98 10.45 -1.86
C THR A 120 23.40 10.37 -1.28
N PRO A 121 24.36 11.16 -1.80
CA PRO A 121 25.71 11.20 -1.25
C PRO A 121 25.71 11.55 0.25
N GLY A 122 26.45 10.77 1.03
CA GLY A 122 26.60 10.98 2.48
C GLY A 122 25.61 10.21 3.36
N VAL A 123 24.60 9.55 2.77
CA VAL A 123 23.72 8.62 3.50
C VAL A 123 24.29 7.21 3.43
N GLU A 124 24.50 6.58 4.58
CA GLU A 124 24.89 5.17 4.67
C GLU A 124 23.67 4.28 4.46
N ILE A 125 23.69 3.43 3.43
CA ILE A 125 22.53 2.60 3.05
C ILE A 125 22.80 1.13 3.36
N GLU A 126 21.91 0.54 4.15
CA GLU A 126 21.83 -0.91 4.34
C GLU A 126 20.56 -1.44 3.66
N LYS A 127 20.66 -2.57 2.97
CA LYS A 127 19.55 -3.18 2.24
C LYS A 127 19.21 -4.53 2.85
N HIS A 128 17.93 -4.78 3.11
CA HIS A 128 17.45 -5.97 3.79
C HIS A 128 16.28 -6.60 3.03
N LEU A 129 16.42 -7.88 2.70
CA LEU A 129 15.32 -8.65 2.15
C LEU A 129 14.27 -8.92 3.24
N LEU A 130 13.03 -8.56 2.96
CA LEU A 130 11.90 -8.76 3.85
C LEU A 130 11.30 -10.16 3.63
N THR A 131 11.42 -11.02 4.65
CA THR A 131 10.93 -12.42 4.62
C THR A 131 9.61 -12.63 5.37
N ASN A 132 9.18 -11.62 6.13
CA ASN A 132 7.91 -11.59 6.87
C ASN A 132 7.37 -10.15 6.88
N GLU A 133 6.11 -9.95 7.27
CA GLU A 133 5.48 -8.62 7.20
C GLU A 133 5.96 -7.63 8.26
N TYR A 134 6.82 -8.02 9.20
CA TYR A 134 7.21 -7.21 10.35
C TYR A 134 8.67 -6.75 10.29
N LEU A 135 8.96 -5.61 10.92
CA LEU A 135 10.34 -5.15 11.09
C LEU A 135 10.96 -5.85 12.31
N ASP A 136 11.98 -6.67 12.06
CA ASP A 136 12.80 -7.26 13.12
C ASP A 136 13.94 -6.31 13.52
N LEU A 137 13.53 -5.19 14.11
CA LEU A 137 14.45 -4.15 14.61
C LEU A 137 14.34 -4.04 16.14
N PRO A 138 15.46 -3.71 16.82
CA PRO A 138 15.45 -3.47 18.26
C PRO A 138 14.47 -2.35 18.64
N GLU A 139 13.91 -2.45 19.85
CA GLU A 139 13.04 -1.41 20.38
C GLU A 139 13.78 -0.07 20.52
N ASN A 140 13.08 1.04 20.26
CA ASN A 140 13.62 2.40 20.43
C ASN A 140 14.96 2.63 19.70
N SER A 141 15.11 2.10 18.48
CA SER A 141 16.34 2.17 17.70
C SER A 141 16.27 3.16 16.53
N GLN A 142 15.08 3.39 15.97
CA GLN A 142 14.87 4.20 14.78
C GLN A 142 14.28 5.57 15.12
N ASP A 143 14.74 6.62 14.46
CA ASP A 143 14.18 7.98 14.62
C ASP A 143 12.95 8.16 13.72
N VAL A 144 13.00 7.58 12.52
CA VAL A 144 11.92 7.63 11.54
C VAL A 144 11.73 6.30 10.81
N VAL A 145 10.48 5.95 10.54
CA VAL A 145 10.11 4.91 9.58
C VAL A 145 9.28 5.57 8.49
N ILE A 146 9.64 5.34 7.23
CA ILE A 146 8.97 5.86 6.05
C ILE A 146 8.53 4.68 5.19
N SER A 147 7.35 4.72 4.60
CA SER A 147 6.90 3.69 3.66
C SER A 147 6.15 4.31 2.48
N ASN A 148 6.66 4.13 1.26
CA ASN A 148 6.04 4.68 0.07
C ASN A 148 5.29 3.60 -0.73
N LEU A 149 3.97 3.71 -0.80
CA LEU A 149 3.10 2.86 -1.64
C LEU A 149 3.36 1.34 -1.51
N ALA A 150 3.64 0.88 -0.29
CA ALA A 150 3.89 -0.53 0.00
C ALA A 150 2.85 -1.17 0.94
N LEU A 151 2.37 -0.41 1.93
CA LEU A 151 1.58 -0.94 3.05
C LEU A 151 0.22 -1.50 2.63
N HIS A 152 -0.36 -1.05 1.52
CA HIS A 152 -1.62 -1.59 0.99
C HIS A 152 -1.51 -3.05 0.52
N TRP A 153 -0.32 -3.65 0.53
CA TRP A 153 -0.10 -5.07 0.25
C TRP A 153 0.06 -5.95 1.49
N PHE A 154 0.04 -5.39 2.70
CA PHE A 154 0.25 -6.13 3.94
C PHE A 154 -1.07 -6.70 4.47
N ASN A 155 -1.05 -7.92 4.99
CA ASN A 155 -2.22 -8.60 5.55
C ASN A 155 -2.50 -8.19 7.00
N ASP A 156 -1.46 -8.02 7.84
CA ASP A 156 -1.60 -7.58 9.24
C ASP A 156 -1.14 -6.13 9.44
N LEU A 157 -1.86 -5.17 8.84
CA LEU A 157 -1.61 -3.74 9.08
C LEU A 157 -1.54 -3.35 10.57
N PRO A 158 -2.46 -3.80 11.47
CA PRO A 158 -2.33 -3.53 12.90
C PRO A 158 -1.00 -4.00 13.49
N GLY A 159 -0.57 -5.23 13.19
CA GLY A 159 0.69 -5.80 13.68
C GLY A 159 1.92 -5.12 13.10
N VAL A 160 1.89 -4.77 11.81
CA VAL A 160 2.90 -3.94 11.15
C VAL A 160 3.05 -2.61 11.88
N PHE A 161 1.95 -1.91 12.13
CA PHE A 161 1.96 -0.63 12.84
C PHE A 161 2.50 -0.77 14.26
N ARG A 162 2.16 -1.85 14.98
CA ARG A 162 2.76 -2.14 16.30
C ARG A 162 4.26 -2.41 16.21
N SER A 163 4.71 -3.14 15.20
CA SER A 163 6.13 -3.42 14.95
C SER A 163 6.91 -2.14 14.66
N ILE A 164 6.33 -1.23 13.86
CA ILE A 164 6.91 0.09 13.58
C ILE A 164 6.95 0.95 14.86
N ASN A 165 5.85 1.03 15.61
CA ASN A 165 5.80 1.79 16.86
C ASN A 165 6.84 1.28 17.88
N ARG A 166 7.04 -0.03 17.96
CA ARG A 166 8.04 -0.66 18.82
C ARG A 166 9.45 -0.21 18.46
N CYS A 167 9.85 -0.25 17.18
CA CYS A 167 11.21 0.08 16.78
C CYS A 167 11.52 1.59 16.81
N LEU A 168 10.50 2.45 16.70
CA LEU A 168 10.66 3.89 16.85
C LEU A 168 11.12 4.28 18.26
N LYS A 169 12.03 5.24 18.36
CA LYS A 169 12.38 5.91 19.62
C LYS A 169 11.19 6.71 20.15
N PRO A 170 11.13 7.00 21.46
CA PRO A 170 10.17 7.96 21.98
C PRO A 170 10.27 9.27 21.19
N ASP A 171 9.13 9.82 20.80
CA ASP A 171 9.05 11.02 19.95
C ASP A 171 9.56 10.85 18.51
N GLY A 172 9.77 9.59 18.08
CA GLY A 172 10.03 9.19 16.70
C GLY A 172 8.76 9.20 15.84
N VAL A 173 8.94 9.27 14.53
CA VAL A 173 7.86 9.53 13.57
C VAL A 173 7.72 8.41 12.55
N PHE A 174 6.47 8.08 12.24
CA PHE A 174 6.09 7.20 11.15
C PHE A 174 5.42 8.04 10.06
N LEU A 175 5.96 7.98 8.84
CA LEU A 175 5.34 8.57 7.66
C LEU A 175 5.04 7.45 6.66
N ALA A 176 3.87 7.49 6.02
CA ALA A 176 3.63 6.58 4.91
C ALA A 176 2.70 7.16 3.87
N SER A 177 2.77 6.59 2.67
CA SER A 177 1.78 6.69 1.63
C SER A 177 1.25 5.31 1.27
N LEU A 178 -0.04 5.20 1.00
CA LEU A 178 -0.66 3.97 0.51
C LEU A 178 -1.77 4.29 -0.50
N PHE A 179 -2.08 3.35 -1.38
CA PHE A 179 -3.27 3.48 -2.22
C PHE A 179 -4.55 3.24 -1.41
N GLY A 180 -5.51 4.14 -1.59
CA GLY A 180 -6.82 4.12 -0.93
C GLY A 180 -7.92 3.45 -1.74
N GLY A 181 -9.10 3.30 -1.12
CA GLY A 181 -10.30 2.64 -1.67
C GLY A 181 -10.75 3.13 -3.04
N GLU A 182 -10.52 4.41 -3.36
CA GLU A 182 -10.90 5.02 -4.64
C GLU A 182 -9.89 4.73 -5.76
N THR A 183 -8.77 4.04 -5.47
CA THR A 183 -7.80 3.66 -6.50
C THR A 183 -8.42 2.67 -7.50
N LEU A 184 -8.28 2.99 -8.79
CA LEU A 184 -8.73 2.22 -9.95
C LEU A 184 -10.24 1.92 -9.95
N TYR A 185 -11.07 2.80 -9.38
CA TYR A 185 -12.52 2.56 -9.33
C TYR A 185 -13.15 2.47 -10.74
N GLU A 186 -12.61 3.21 -11.71
CA GLU A 186 -13.05 3.16 -13.12
C GLU A 186 -12.79 1.79 -13.74
N LEU A 187 -11.58 1.26 -13.55
CA LEU A 187 -11.20 -0.07 -14.04
C LEU A 187 -11.98 -1.17 -13.33
N ARG A 188 -12.13 -1.07 -12.01
CA ARG A 188 -12.89 -2.02 -11.18
C ARG A 188 -14.34 -2.11 -11.62
N SER A 189 -15.02 -0.98 -11.72
CA SER A 189 -16.43 -0.92 -12.11
C SER A 189 -16.65 -1.43 -13.55
N THR A 190 -15.77 -1.05 -14.47
CA THR A 190 -15.80 -1.52 -15.86
C THR A 190 -15.68 -3.04 -15.96
N LEU A 191 -14.69 -3.63 -15.29
CA LEU A 191 -14.47 -5.08 -15.33
C LEU A 191 -15.64 -5.85 -14.69
N HIS A 192 -16.21 -5.32 -13.61
CA HIS A 192 -17.41 -5.90 -12.98
C HIS A 192 -18.61 -5.89 -13.93
N LEU A 193 -18.87 -4.77 -14.61
CA LEU A 193 -19.98 -4.68 -15.57
C LEU A 193 -19.77 -5.61 -16.76
N ALA A 194 -18.55 -5.64 -17.30
CA ALA A 194 -18.18 -6.52 -18.41
C ALA A 194 -18.35 -8.00 -18.08
N GLU A 195 -17.96 -8.43 -16.88
CA GLU A 195 -18.08 -9.82 -16.44
C GLU A 195 -19.53 -10.21 -16.12
N ALA A 196 -20.29 -9.30 -15.50
CA ALA A 196 -21.71 -9.50 -15.26
C ALA A 196 -22.49 -9.65 -16.57
N GLU A 197 -22.19 -8.84 -17.60
CA GLU A 197 -22.81 -8.92 -18.91
C GLU A 197 -22.46 -10.22 -19.65
N ARG A 198 -21.18 -10.65 -19.61
CA ARG A 198 -20.69 -11.79 -20.41
C ARG A 198 -20.94 -13.14 -19.76
N PHE A 199 -20.83 -13.22 -18.43
CA PHE A 199 -20.83 -14.48 -17.69
C PHE A 199 -21.82 -14.52 -16.52
N GLY A 200 -22.47 -13.40 -16.17
CA GLY A 200 -23.41 -13.33 -15.04
C GLY A 200 -22.76 -13.47 -13.66
N GLY A 201 -21.44 -13.33 -13.58
CA GLY A 201 -20.66 -13.45 -12.34
C GLY A 201 -19.83 -12.21 -12.04
N LEU A 202 -19.20 -12.19 -10.86
CA LEU A 202 -18.28 -11.14 -10.43
C LEU A 202 -17.03 -11.78 -9.82
N SER A 203 -15.87 -11.43 -10.35
CA SER A 203 -14.58 -11.85 -9.85
C SER A 203 -13.76 -10.63 -9.40
N PRO A 204 -12.93 -10.76 -8.34
CA PRO A 204 -12.09 -9.65 -7.88
C PRO A 204 -10.88 -9.49 -8.80
N HIS A 205 -11.04 -8.71 -9.88
CA HIS A 205 -9.96 -8.43 -10.84
C HIS A 205 -8.96 -7.38 -10.34
N ILE A 206 -9.36 -6.56 -9.37
CA ILE A 206 -8.52 -5.53 -8.72
C ILE A 206 -8.37 -5.89 -7.24
N SER A 207 -7.16 -5.70 -6.71
CA SER A 207 -6.89 -5.86 -5.28
C SER A 207 -7.79 -4.94 -4.44
N PRO A 208 -8.29 -5.40 -3.28
CA PRO A 208 -8.94 -4.49 -2.33
C PRO A 208 -7.93 -3.48 -1.79
N PHE A 209 -8.40 -2.27 -1.48
CA PHE A 209 -7.61 -1.21 -0.85
C PHE A 209 -8.27 -0.78 0.45
N THR A 210 -7.47 -0.22 1.36
CA THR A 210 -7.94 0.27 2.66
C THR A 210 -8.71 1.59 2.51
N GLN A 211 -9.78 1.77 3.30
CA GLN A 211 -10.49 3.03 3.35
C GLN A 211 -9.83 3.98 4.36
N ILE A 212 -9.88 5.28 4.06
CA ILE A 212 -9.30 6.31 4.96
C ILE A 212 -9.85 6.25 6.40
N ARG A 213 -11.14 5.92 6.55
CA ARG A 213 -11.81 5.85 7.85
C ARG A 213 -11.18 4.81 8.77
N ASP A 214 -10.62 3.75 8.20
CA ASP A 214 -10.07 2.63 8.97
C ASP A 214 -8.64 2.94 9.46
N ILE A 215 -7.85 3.67 8.67
CA ILE A 215 -6.44 3.99 8.96
C ILE A 215 -6.28 4.71 10.30
N GLY A 216 -7.13 5.70 10.59
CA GLY A 216 -7.07 6.45 11.86
C GLY A 216 -7.32 5.56 13.08
N GLY A 217 -8.27 4.62 12.98
CA GLY A 217 -8.52 3.64 14.04
C GLY A 217 -7.34 2.69 14.23
N LEU A 218 -6.78 2.20 13.13
CA LEU A 218 -5.63 1.30 13.13
C LEU A 218 -4.40 1.94 13.79
N LEU A 219 -4.04 3.16 13.40
CA LEU A 219 -2.89 3.88 13.96
C LEU A 219 -3.06 4.14 15.46
N ASN A 220 -4.23 4.61 15.90
CA ASN A 220 -4.52 4.83 17.32
C ASN A 220 -4.43 3.51 18.11
N SER A 221 -5.00 2.42 17.59
CA SER A 221 -4.97 1.11 18.25
C SER A 221 -3.55 0.52 18.35
N SER A 222 -2.65 0.95 17.45
CA SER A 222 -1.24 0.56 17.44
C SER A 222 -0.33 1.51 18.22
N GLY A 223 -0.90 2.45 18.98
CA GLY A 223 -0.18 3.29 19.94
C GLY A 223 0.45 4.55 19.35
N PHE A 224 0.06 4.97 18.14
CA PHE A 224 0.48 6.26 17.59
C PHE A 224 -0.39 7.40 18.13
N THR A 225 0.20 8.59 18.20
CA THR A 225 -0.45 9.85 18.59
C THR A 225 -0.17 10.95 17.58
N MET A 226 -0.83 12.11 17.72
CA MET A 226 -0.70 13.26 16.81
C MET A 226 -0.83 12.86 15.34
N LEU A 227 -1.90 12.11 15.05
CA LEU A 227 -2.15 11.58 13.71
C LEU A 227 -2.53 12.71 12.75
N THR A 228 -1.86 12.75 11.61
CA THR A 228 -2.30 13.53 10.44
C THR A 228 -2.55 12.54 9.32
N ILE A 229 -3.75 12.61 8.73
CA ILE A 229 -4.13 11.79 7.58
C ILE A 229 -4.72 12.72 6.55
N ASP A 230 -4.18 12.67 5.34
CA ASP A 230 -4.64 13.44 4.20
C ASP A 230 -4.70 12.56 2.95
N THR A 231 -5.44 13.02 1.96
CA THR A 231 -5.66 12.28 0.72
C THR A 231 -5.42 13.17 -0.47
N ASP A 232 -4.86 12.57 -1.50
CA ASP A 232 -4.68 13.17 -2.80
C ASP A 232 -5.16 12.21 -3.89
N GLU A 233 -5.54 12.76 -5.04
CA GLU A 233 -6.01 12.00 -6.19
C GLU A 233 -5.16 12.34 -7.41
N MET A 234 -4.48 11.32 -7.92
CA MET A 234 -3.73 11.41 -9.18
C MET A 234 -4.55 10.78 -10.30
N VAL A 235 -5.03 11.61 -11.22
CA VAL A 235 -5.81 11.16 -12.38
C VAL A 235 -4.90 11.06 -13.59
N ILE A 236 -4.59 9.84 -14.03
CA ILE A 236 -3.68 9.57 -15.14
C ILE A 236 -4.47 9.21 -16.40
N GLY A 237 -4.12 9.83 -17.52
CA GLY A 237 -4.72 9.55 -18.83
C GLY A 237 -4.01 8.41 -19.55
N TYR A 238 -4.77 7.52 -20.18
CA TYR A 238 -4.26 6.40 -20.98
C TYR A 238 -4.97 6.34 -22.34
N PRO A 239 -4.28 5.92 -23.42
CA PRO A 239 -4.93 5.71 -24.72
C PRO A 239 -6.06 4.69 -24.66
N SER A 240 -5.85 3.58 -23.94
CA SER A 240 -6.86 2.54 -23.74
C SER A 240 -6.60 1.74 -22.46
N ILE A 241 -7.50 0.79 -22.17
CA ILE A 241 -7.35 -0.14 -21.04
C ILE A 241 -6.09 -1.00 -21.16
N PHE A 242 -5.57 -1.24 -22.37
CA PHE A 242 -4.41 -2.08 -22.58
C PHE A 242 -3.14 -1.43 -22.02
N GLU A 243 -2.95 -0.14 -22.27
CA GLU A 243 -1.83 0.63 -21.73
C GLU A 243 -1.95 0.73 -20.21
N LEU A 244 -3.15 0.98 -19.66
CA LEU A 244 -3.37 0.97 -18.21
C LEU A 244 -2.98 -0.39 -17.57
N LEU A 245 -3.42 -1.51 -18.15
CA LEU A 245 -3.07 -2.85 -17.64
C LEU A 245 -1.58 -3.15 -17.78
N GLN A 246 -0.93 -2.63 -18.83
CA GLN A 246 0.50 -2.75 -19.03
C GLN A 246 1.28 -1.94 -17.99
N ASP A 247 0.83 -0.72 -17.70
CA ASP A 247 1.39 0.16 -16.68
C ASP A 247 1.28 -0.45 -15.28
N LEU A 248 0.11 -1.00 -14.92
CA LEU A 248 -0.06 -1.70 -13.64
C LEU A 248 0.88 -2.89 -13.49
N LYS A 249 1.16 -3.63 -14.58
CA LYS A 249 2.17 -4.70 -14.56
C LYS A 249 3.58 -4.14 -14.44
N GLY A 250 3.90 -3.05 -15.15
CA GLY A 250 5.18 -2.37 -15.11
C GLY A 250 5.51 -1.80 -13.72
N MET A 251 4.51 -1.23 -13.04
CA MET A 251 4.60 -0.76 -11.65
C MET A 251 4.61 -1.90 -10.61
N ALA A 252 4.38 -3.14 -11.04
CA ALA A 252 4.02 -4.27 -10.21
C ALA A 252 2.74 -4.09 -9.38
N GLU A 253 1.86 -3.12 -9.66
CA GLU A 253 0.60 -2.86 -8.93
C GLU A 253 -0.60 -3.68 -9.43
N ASN A 254 -0.33 -4.77 -10.15
CA ASN A 254 -1.38 -5.68 -10.58
C ASN A 254 -1.89 -6.55 -9.41
N ASN A 255 -3.06 -7.17 -9.59
CA ASN A 255 -3.76 -7.88 -8.52
C ASN A 255 -2.95 -9.04 -7.91
N ALA A 256 -2.92 -9.10 -6.58
CA ALA A 256 -2.27 -10.16 -5.80
C ALA A 256 -3.19 -10.80 -4.75
N ALA A 257 -4.51 -10.57 -4.79
CA ALA A 257 -5.47 -11.19 -3.90
C ALA A 257 -5.50 -12.72 -4.04
N PHE A 258 -5.69 -13.47 -2.96
CA PHE A 258 -5.72 -14.95 -3.01
C PHE A 258 -6.88 -15.51 -3.84
N ASN A 259 -8.03 -14.84 -3.80
CA ASN A 259 -9.24 -15.22 -4.51
C ASN A 259 -9.35 -14.62 -5.92
N ARG A 260 -8.26 -14.06 -6.47
CA ARG A 260 -8.25 -13.46 -7.82
C ARG A 260 -8.41 -14.51 -8.91
N PRO A 261 -9.07 -14.18 -10.04
CA PRO A 261 -9.00 -14.99 -11.24
C PRO A 261 -7.57 -14.98 -11.80
N LEU A 262 -7.08 -16.13 -12.26
CA LEU A 262 -5.72 -16.24 -12.83
C LEU A 262 -5.62 -15.69 -14.25
N THR A 263 -6.75 -15.60 -14.95
CA THR A 263 -6.84 -15.13 -16.32
C THR A 263 -8.03 -14.18 -16.47
N LEU A 264 -7.85 -13.17 -17.33
CA LEU A 264 -8.94 -12.32 -17.77
C LEU A 264 -9.41 -12.82 -19.13
N SER A 265 -10.69 -13.19 -19.24
CA SER A 265 -11.27 -13.65 -20.51
C SER A 265 -11.18 -12.56 -21.57
N ARG A 266 -10.89 -12.94 -22.82
CA ARG A 266 -10.85 -12.03 -23.96
C ARG A 266 -12.20 -11.33 -24.18
N ASP A 267 -13.31 -12.04 -23.98
CA ASP A 267 -14.65 -11.49 -24.17
C ASP A 267 -14.97 -10.41 -23.13
N VAL A 268 -14.54 -10.62 -21.89
CA VAL A 268 -14.66 -9.63 -20.81
C VAL A 268 -13.78 -8.44 -21.10
N LEU A 269 -12.53 -8.65 -21.53
CA LEU A 269 -11.62 -7.56 -21.86
C LEU A 269 -12.15 -6.70 -23.01
N LEU A 270 -12.70 -7.30 -24.06
CA LEU A 270 -13.30 -6.57 -25.19
C LEU A 270 -14.57 -5.81 -24.78
N SER A 271 -15.43 -6.40 -23.93
CA SER A 271 -16.58 -5.67 -23.35
C SER A 271 -16.09 -4.49 -22.51
N ALA A 272 -15.08 -4.73 -21.67
CA ALA A 272 -14.52 -3.72 -20.80
C ALA A 272 -13.96 -2.54 -21.60
N VAL A 273 -13.30 -2.76 -22.74
CA VAL A 273 -12.84 -1.67 -23.62
C VAL A 273 -13.99 -0.73 -24.00
N ALA A 274 -15.12 -1.29 -24.44
CA ALA A 274 -16.28 -0.51 -24.87
C ALA A 274 -16.93 0.24 -23.69
N ILE A 275 -17.13 -0.46 -22.56
CA ILE A 275 -17.73 0.10 -21.36
C ILE A 275 -16.85 1.23 -20.77
N TYR A 276 -15.55 1.01 -20.67
CA TYR A 276 -14.60 1.99 -20.13
C TYR A 276 -14.64 3.26 -20.97
N LYS A 277 -14.55 3.12 -22.30
CA LYS A 277 -14.57 4.27 -23.20
C LYS A 277 -15.88 5.05 -23.08
N GLU A 278 -17.02 4.38 -22.95
CA GLU A 278 -18.29 5.10 -22.84
C GLU A 278 -18.44 5.82 -21.49
N MET A 279 -18.05 5.18 -20.39
CA MET A 279 -18.23 5.73 -19.04
C MET A 279 -17.17 6.77 -18.65
N TYR A 280 -15.93 6.59 -19.09
CA TYR A 280 -14.76 7.31 -18.56
C TYR A 280 -13.86 7.91 -19.65
N LYS A 281 -14.38 8.14 -20.87
CA LYS A 281 -13.65 8.90 -21.89
C LYS A 281 -13.25 10.28 -21.39
N LYS A 282 -12.01 10.68 -21.69
CA LYS A 282 -11.51 12.02 -21.42
C LYS A 282 -10.60 12.45 -22.57
N SER A 283 -10.75 13.69 -23.01
CA SER A 283 -9.86 14.28 -24.01
C SER A 283 -8.59 14.79 -23.34
N HIS A 284 -7.44 14.49 -23.91
CA HIS A 284 -6.16 15.02 -23.45
C HIS A 284 -6.18 16.57 -23.58
N PRO A 285 -5.79 17.34 -22.54
CA PRO A 285 -5.88 18.80 -22.55
C PRO A 285 -5.14 19.46 -23.72
N GLU A 286 -3.96 18.93 -24.05
CA GLU A 286 -3.08 19.49 -25.09
C GLU A 286 -3.32 18.90 -26.48
N THR A 287 -3.23 17.58 -26.64
CA THR A 287 -3.36 16.91 -27.95
C THR A 287 -4.79 16.79 -28.44
N LYS A 288 -5.79 16.98 -27.55
CA LYS A 288 -7.23 16.73 -27.79
C LYS A 288 -7.56 15.29 -28.19
N GLU A 289 -6.61 14.36 -28.10
CA GLU A 289 -6.85 12.95 -28.37
C GLU A 289 -7.77 12.35 -27.30
N GLU A 290 -8.67 11.46 -27.73
CA GLU A 290 -9.54 10.73 -26.80
C GLU A 290 -8.78 9.57 -26.18
N GLY A 291 -8.88 9.47 -24.86
CA GLY A 291 -8.42 8.30 -24.10
C GLY A 291 -9.37 7.99 -22.96
N ILE A 292 -8.90 7.15 -22.05
CA ILE A 292 -9.53 6.89 -20.75
C ILE A 292 -8.68 7.52 -19.66
N HIS A 293 -9.21 7.56 -18.43
CA HIS A 293 -8.43 7.95 -17.27
C HIS A 293 -8.58 6.92 -16.16
N ALA A 294 -7.57 6.82 -15.30
CA ALA A 294 -7.62 6.02 -14.08
C ALA A 294 -7.22 6.89 -12.89
N THR A 295 -7.98 6.77 -11.80
CA THR A 295 -7.73 7.51 -10.57
C THR A 295 -6.89 6.67 -9.61
N PHE A 296 -5.84 7.27 -9.06
CA PHE A 296 -5.03 6.72 -7.99
C PHE A 296 -5.20 7.60 -6.76
N GLN A 297 -5.93 7.11 -5.77
CA GLN A 297 -6.08 7.80 -4.50
C GLN A 297 -4.90 7.46 -3.61
N VAL A 298 -4.14 8.46 -3.20
CA VAL A 298 -3.00 8.31 -2.29
C VAL A 298 -3.42 8.84 -0.93
N ILE A 299 -3.34 7.97 0.09
CA ILE A 299 -3.52 8.36 1.48
C ILE A 299 -2.12 8.58 2.06
N TYR A 300 -1.86 9.78 2.56
CA TYR A 300 -0.68 10.08 3.34
C TYR A 300 -1.02 10.04 4.82
N LEU A 301 -0.10 9.51 5.63
CA LEU A 301 -0.24 9.46 7.07
C LEU A 301 1.05 9.88 7.76
N VAL A 302 0.88 10.53 8.90
CA VAL A 302 1.93 10.83 9.87
C VAL A 302 1.43 10.40 11.25
N GLY A 303 2.23 9.63 11.98
CA GLY A 303 1.95 9.22 13.35
C GLY A 303 3.20 9.28 14.21
N TRP A 304 3.05 9.75 15.44
CA TRP A 304 4.17 9.92 16.37
C TRP A 304 4.12 8.87 17.47
N LYS A 305 5.29 8.33 17.85
CA LYS A 305 5.41 7.54 19.07
C LYS A 305 5.24 8.47 20.28
N PRO A 306 4.37 8.14 21.25
CA PRO A 306 4.12 8.99 22.40
C PRO A 306 5.40 9.30 23.19
N HIS A 307 5.55 10.56 23.60
CA HIS A 307 6.60 10.98 24.52
C HIS A 307 6.21 12.25 25.29
N GLU A 308 6.78 12.43 26.48
CA GLU A 308 6.42 13.55 27.37
C GLU A 308 6.84 14.93 26.82
N SER A 309 7.86 14.99 25.96
CA SER A 309 8.30 16.23 25.31
C SER A 309 7.29 16.81 24.30
N GLN A 310 6.30 16.02 23.92
CA GLN A 310 5.33 16.39 22.89
C GLN A 310 4.37 17.46 23.42
N GLN A 311 4.01 18.40 22.54
CA GLN A 311 3.05 19.45 22.89
C GLN A 311 1.71 18.81 23.22
N LYS A 312 1.27 18.96 24.47
CA LYS A 312 -0.06 18.53 24.89
C LYS A 312 -1.09 19.54 24.39
N PRO A 313 -2.21 19.10 23.79
CA PRO A 313 -3.31 19.98 23.49
C PRO A 313 -3.73 20.74 24.75
N ALA A 314 -4.01 22.04 24.61
CA ALA A 314 -4.53 22.84 25.72
C ALA A 314 -5.86 22.27 26.19
N GLU A 315 -6.15 22.38 27.50
CA GLU A 315 -7.40 21.84 28.04
C GLU A 315 -8.61 22.46 27.35
N ARG A 316 -9.63 21.65 27.06
CA ARG A 316 -10.83 22.12 26.36
C ARG A 316 -11.48 23.23 27.19
N GLY A 317 -11.56 24.44 26.62
CA GLY A 317 -12.09 25.62 27.32
C GLY A 317 -11.02 26.57 27.90
N SER A 318 -9.73 26.24 27.80
CA SER A 318 -8.61 27.11 28.20
C SER A 318 -8.30 28.26 27.23
N ALA A 319 -9.19 28.52 26.26
CA ALA A 319 -9.05 29.60 25.30
C ALA A 319 -9.23 30.96 25.99
N ASN A 320 -8.13 31.57 26.41
CA ASN A 320 -8.12 32.87 27.09
C ASN A 320 -8.32 34.07 26.15
N VAL A 321 -8.43 33.83 24.84
CA VAL A 321 -8.43 34.86 23.81
C VAL A 321 -9.50 34.56 22.77
N SER A 322 -10.36 35.55 22.51
CA SER A 322 -11.32 35.50 21.41
C SER A 322 -10.64 35.86 20.09
N PHE A 323 -11.04 35.21 18.98
CA PHE A 323 -10.65 35.61 17.62
C PHE A 323 -10.96 37.08 17.32
N LYS A 324 -11.95 37.69 18.00
CA LYS A 324 -12.27 39.11 17.85
C LYS A 324 -11.18 40.05 18.37
N ASP A 325 -10.33 39.58 19.29
CA ASP A 325 -9.26 40.37 19.89
C ASP A 325 -7.90 40.19 19.20
N LEU A 326 -7.84 39.45 18.08
CA LEU A 326 -6.62 39.24 17.28
C LEU A 326 -5.94 40.56 16.90
N GLY A 327 -6.72 41.59 16.57
CA GLY A 327 -6.19 42.91 16.21
C GLY A 327 -5.35 43.56 17.31
N LYS A 328 -5.75 43.38 18.58
CA LYS A 328 -5.03 43.94 19.75
C LYS A 328 -3.74 43.18 20.05
N ILE A 329 -3.75 41.86 19.85
CA ILE A 329 -2.60 40.98 20.10
C ILE A 329 -1.52 41.18 19.04
N MET A 330 -1.92 41.42 17.79
CA MET A 330 -0.99 41.72 16.70
C MET A 330 -0.31 43.09 16.88
N THR A 331 -0.99 44.07 17.48
CA THR A 331 -0.40 45.38 17.82
C THR A 331 0.54 45.31 19.03
N GLU A 332 0.16 44.62 20.11
CA GLU A 332 1.02 44.49 21.31
C GLU A 332 2.36 43.78 21.04
N LYS A 333 2.41 42.85 20.07
CA LYS A 333 3.65 42.17 19.66
C LYS A 333 4.60 43.06 18.86
N LYS A 334 4.11 44.13 18.21
CA LYS A 334 4.96 45.08 17.49
C LYS A 334 5.72 45.99 18.45
N ASP A 335 5.08 46.39 19.55
CA ASP A 335 5.69 47.30 20.52
C ASP A 335 6.77 46.62 21.38
N LYS A 336 6.69 45.30 21.59
CA LYS A 336 7.70 44.53 22.36
C LYS A 336 8.95 44.11 21.58
N LYS A 337 9.05 44.41 20.28
CA LYS A 337 10.23 44.15 19.45
C LYS A 337 11.14 45.37 19.25
N VAL A 338 10.78 46.50 19.88
CA VAL A 338 11.53 47.75 19.84
C VAL A 338 11.93 48.11 21.28
N GLU A 339 12.76 47.28 21.90
CA GLU A 339 13.55 47.61 23.10
C GLU A 339 14.82 46.77 23.13
#